data_AF-A0AAW6DHN8-F1
#
_entry.id   AF-A0AAW6DHN8-F1
#
_cell.length_a   1.000
_cell.length_b   1.000
_cell.length_c   1.000
_cell.angle_alpha   90.00
_cell.angle_beta   90.00
_cell.angle_gamma   90.00
#
_symmetry.space_group_name_H-M   'P 1'
#
loop_
_entity.id
_entity.type
_entity.pdbx_description
1 polymer ?
#
loop_
_entity_poly.entity_id
_entity_poly.type
_entity_poly.pdbx_seq_one_letter_code
_entity_poly.pdbx_strand_id
1 'polypeptide(L)'
;MKGLILEDNEEKIYKELYQVGKVAINSGINFEEFFFTNTYISEIKNRAVVFFNDDVNLEGNIKLEKMQTFNEAEENFGQSGNIFLMRYYLITNRMAYENITKTYAQKLEHALQILIESAEWNYGSIERGYLSFASHINGFFTRWKDMNQIRGIFEEKYSLYKPIVNRMLDVRSGGNYKNLFLTLNSLKEEAENEFRKGTLVFPNSKDSGNPDIFYRSKFHSAIKENTEFANYMNTNNNFLASRLFTIFFYLYNKKIGIKNLDRYLLAYLIYRGVEDKLGLNSLEIIKQFRIEQ
;
A
#
# COMPACT_ATOMS: atom_id res chain seq x y z
N MET A 1 15.30 -16.74 -3.81
CA MET A 1 14.17 -17.00 -4.73
C MET A 1 14.65 -16.84 -6.16
N LYS A 2 14.19 -17.71 -7.06
CA LYS A 2 14.38 -17.59 -8.52
C LYS A 2 13.21 -16.83 -9.11
N GLY A 3 13.46 -15.96 -10.10
CA GLY A 3 12.45 -15.12 -10.75
C GLY A 3 12.24 -15.48 -12.22
N LEU A 4 11.00 -15.62 -12.68
CA LEU A 4 10.63 -15.68 -14.09
C LEU A 4 10.28 -14.27 -14.57
N ILE A 5 11.01 -13.75 -15.56
CA ILE A 5 10.78 -12.41 -16.11
C ILE A 5 9.79 -12.49 -17.28
N LEU A 6 8.79 -11.61 -17.27
CA LEU A 6 7.83 -11.37 -18.34
C LEU A 6 7.92 -9.90 -18.77
N GLU A 7 7.99 -9.63 -20.08
CA GLU A 7 8.03 -8.27 -20.62
C GLU A 7 7.09 -8.12 -21.82
N ASP A 8 5.99 -7.39 -21.64
CA ASP A 8 5.05 -7.00 -22.69
C ASP A 8 4.23 -5.80 -22.20
N ASN A 9 3.14 -5.44 -22.90
CA ASN A 9 2.16 -4.50 -22.38
C ASN A 9 1.41 -5.07 -21.16
N GLU A 10 0.78 -4.18 -20.40
CA GLU A 10 0.12 -4.52 -19.14
C GLU A 10 -0.93 -5.63 -19.27
N GLU A 11 -1.78 -5.58 -20.29
CA GLU A 11 -2.86 -6.54 -20.47
C GLU A 11 -2.32 -7.96 -20.69
N LYS A 12 -1.31 -8.09 -21.56
CA LYS A 12 -0.68 -9.37 -21.82
C LYS A 12 0.10 -9.89 -20.62
N ILE A 13 0.82 -9.02 -19.90
CA ILE A 13 1.51 -9.42 -18.66
C ILE A 13 0.52 -9.99 -17.65
N TYR A 14 -0.64 -9.36 -17.43
CA TYR A 14 -1.60 -9.90 -16.47
C TYR A 14 -2.21 -11.23 -16.93
N LYS A 15 -2.42 -11.41 -18.24
CA LYS A 15 -2.82 -12.71 -18.81
C LYS A 15 -1.75 -13.77 -18.59
N GLU A 16 -0.48 -13.46 -18.84
CA GLU A 16 0.64 -14.39 -18.65
C GLU A 16 0.87 -14.72 -17.18
N LEU A 17 0.85 -13.73 -16.28
CA LEU A 17 0.92 -13.93 -14.84
C LEU A 17 -0.19 -14.87 -14.34
N TYR A 18 -1.41 -14.70 -14.87
CA TYR A 18 -2.51 -15.61 -14.57
C TYR A 18 -2.21 -17.04 -15.05
N GLN A 19 -1.70 -17.21 -16.28
CA GLN A 19 -1.34 -18.54 -16.78
C GLN A 19 -0.20 -19.19 -15.99
N VAL A 20 0.85 -18.43 -15.65
CA VAL A 20 1.97 -18.93 -14.83
C VAL A 20 1.47 -19.39 -13.47
N GLY A 21 0.62 -18.59 -12.80
CA GLY A 21 0.03 -19.00 -11.53
C GLY A 21 -0.85 -20.24 -11.66
N LYS A 22 -1.63 -20.39 -12.74
CA LYS A 22 -2.41 -21.60 -13.00
C LYS A 22 -1.53 -22.84 -13.17
N VAL A 23 -0.43 -22.72 -13.92
CA VAL A 23 0.53 -23.82 -14.11
C VAL A 23 1.20 -24.18 -12.78
N ALA A 24 1.61 -23.19 -11.99
CA ALA A 24 2.18 -23.39 -10.67
C ALA A 24 1.23 -24.18 -9.75
N ILE A 25 -0.04 -23.76 -9.66
CA ILE A 25 -1.06 -24.42 -8.83
C ILE A 25 -1.32 -25.85 -9.31
N ASN A 26 -1.42 -26.06 -10.63
CA ASN A 26 -1.60 -27.40 -11.19
C ASN A 26 -0.39 -28.32 -10.95
N SER A 27 0.79 -27.74 -10.72
CA SER A 27 2.03 -28.45 -10.37
C SER A 27 2.16 -28.68 -8.85
N GLY A 28 1.11 -28.39 -8.07
CA GLY A 28 1.07 -28.60 -6.61
C GLY A 28 1.64 -27.46 -5.75
N ILE A 29 1.94 -26.31 -6.35
CA ILE A 29 2.51 -25.15 -5.64
C ILE A 29 1.38 -24.31 -5.06
N ASN A 30 1.44 -24.05 -3.75
CA ASN A 30 0.45 -23.22 -3.07
C ASN A 30 0.67 -21.72 -3.33
N PHE A 31 -0.35 -20.91 -3.08
CA PHE A 31 -0.28 -19.46 -3.28
C PHE A 31 0.75 -18.79 -2.36
N GLU A 32 1.05 -19.42 -1.24
CA GLU A 32 2.00 -18.98 -0.22
C GLU A 32 3.45 -19.37 -0.55
N GLU A 33 3.69 -19.99 -1.71
CA GLU A 33 5.01 -20.47 -2.15
C GLU A 33 5.57 -19.71 -3.36
N PHE A 34 4.77 -18.81 -3.93
CA PHE A 34 5.20 -17.90 -4.99
C PHE A 34 4.54 -16.54 -4.86
N PHE A 35 5.13 -15.54 -5.49
CA PHE A 35 4.47 -14.25 -5.71
C PHE A 35 4.99 -13.61 -6.98
N PHE A 36 4.33 -12.57 -7.45
CA PHE A 36 4.83 -11.78 -8.56
C PHE A 36 5.00 -10.31 -8.19
N THR A 37 5.79 -9.60 -8.97
CA THR A 37 5.87 -8.14 -8.93
C THR A 37 5.62 -7.58 -10.32
N ASN A 38 5.31 -6.29 -10.40
CA ASN A 38 5.13 -5.59 -11.67
C ASN A 38 5.75 -4.20 -11.61
N THR A 39 6.59 -3.90 -12.59
CA THR A 39 7.27 -2.63 -12.77
C THR A 39 6.95 -2.06 -14.14
N TYR A 40 6.51 -0.80 -14.14
CA TYR A 40 6.29 -0.04 -15.36
C TYR A 40 7.64 0.37 -15.95
N ILE A 41 7.88 0.05 -17.22
CA ILE A 41 9.09 0.47 -17.96
C ILE A 41 8.77 1.72 -18.79
N SER A 42 7.65 1.71 -19.52
CA SER A 42 7.18 2.80 -20.37
C SER A 42 5.67 2.70 -20.61
N GLU A 43 5.08 3.67 -21.33
CA GLU A 43 3.63 3.74 -21.60
C GLU A 43 3.03 2.49 -22.24
N ILE A 44 3.84 1.74 -22.96
CA ILE A 44 3.42 0.54 -23.67
C ILE A 44 4.10 -0.73 -23.16
N LYS A 45 4.97 -0.62 -22.15
CA LYS A 45 5.81 -1.74 -21.70
C LYS A 45 5.87 -1.82 -20.18
N ASN A 46 5.50 -2.98 -19.67
CA ASN A 46 5.67 -3.37 -18.29
C ASN A 46 6.69 -4.52 -18.21
N ARG A 47 7.17 -4.79 -17.00
CA ARG A 47 7.93 -5.98 -16.65
C ARG A 47 7.34 -6.58 -15.40
N ALA A 48 7.00 -7.85 -15.45
CA ALA A 48 6.65 -8.62 -14.28
C ALA A 48 7.72 -9.67 -13.97
N VAL A 49 7.83 -10.02 -12.70
CA VAL A 49 8.74 -11.08 -12.25
C VAL A 49 7.96 -11.99 -11.32
N VAL A 50 7.94 -13.30 -11.58
CA VAL A 50 7.32 -14.31 -10.71
C VAL A 50 8.41 -15.00 -9.90
N PHE A 51 8.38 -14.84 -8.60
CA PHE A 51 9.34 -15.41 -7.65
C PHE A 51 8.77 -16.68 -7.00
N PHE A 52 9.61 -17.71 -6.90
CA PHE A 52 9.30 -18.97 -6.20
C PHE A 52 10.25 -19.19 -5.01
N ASN A 53 9.74 -19.81 -3.94
CA ASN A 53 10.52 -20.08 -2.72
C ASN A 53 11.69 -21.04 -3.02
N ASP A 54 11.46 -22.07 -3.83
CA ASP A 54 12.42 -23.12 -4.17
C ASP A 54 12.68 -23.24 -5.68
N ASP A 55 13.57 -24.17 -6.05
CA ASP A 55 13.81 -24.61 -7.42
C ASP A 55 12.58 -25.37 -7.94
N VAL A 56 11.61 -24.60 -8.43
CA VAL A 56 10.39 -25.14 -8.99
C VAL A 56 10.62 -25.65 -10.40
N ASN A 57 10.31 -26.93 -10.63
CA ASN A 57 10.15 -27.48 -11.98
C ASN A 57 8.68 -27.32 -12.39
N LEU A 58 8.37 -26.22 -13.11
CA LEU A 58 7.03 -26.03 -13.65
C LEU A 58 6.83 -26.98 -14.84
N GLU A 59 5.86 -27.89 -14.75
CA GLU A 59 5.49 -28.72 -15.90
C GLU A 59 4.92 -27.83 -17.02
N GLY A 60 5.65 -27.72 -18.12
CA GLY A 60 5.25 -26.91 -19.28
C GLY A 60 6.41 -26.10 -19.88
N ASN A 61 6.22 -25.56 -21.09
CA ASN A 61 7.23 -24.82 -21.85
C ASN A 61 7.54 -23.41 -21.26
N ILE A 62 7.66 -23.26 -19.94
CA ILE A 62 8.07 -22.00 -19.31
C ILE A 62 9.60 -21.96 -19.27
N LYS A 63 10.21 -21.27 -20.24
CA LYS A 63 11.66 -21.04 -20.22
C LYS A 63 12.02 -20.06 -19.10
N LEU A 64 12.85 -20.50 -18.17
CA LEU A 64 13.49 -19.63 -17.18
C LEU A 64 14.58 -18.82 -17.88
N GLU A 65 14.24 -17.61 -18.35
CA GLU A 65 15.17 -16.85 -19.19
C GLU A 65 16.23 -16.04 -18.43
N LYS A 66 16.02 -15.71 -17.14
CA LYS A 66 17.00 -14.98 -16.30
C LYS A 66 16.62 -15.01 -14.82
N MET A 67 17.60 -15.30 -13.98
CA MET A 67 17.47 -15.23 -12.52
C MET A 67 17.46 -13.78 -12.02
N GLN A 68 16.53 -13.43 -11.14
CA GLN A 68 16.47 -12.11 -10.50
C GLN A 68 16.33 -12.25 -8.98
N THR A 69 17.08 -11.43 -8.24
CA THR A 69 16.94 -11.28 -6.78
C THR A 69 15.83 -10.28 -6.46
N PHE A 70 15.00 -10.59 -5.48
CA PHE A 70 13.97 -9.68 -4.99
C PHE A 70 14.59 -8.59 -4.10
N ASN A 71 14.45 -7.32 -4.49
CA ASN A 71 15.08 -6.19 -3.79
C ASN A 71 14.24 -4.89 -3.78
N GLU A 72 12.91 -4.96 -3.97
CA GLU A 72 12.06 -3.79 -4.20
C GLU A 72 11.96 -2.80 -3.02
N ALA A 73 12.25 -3.24 -1.81
CA ALA A 73 12.19 -2.44 -0.59
C ALA A 73 13.59 -2.00 -0.10
N GLU A 74 14.68 -2.49 -0.69
CA GLU A 74 16.03 -2.34 -0.15
C GLU A 74 16.45 -0.87 -0.04
N GLU A 75 16.19 -0.08 -1.09
CA GLU A 75 16.57 1.33 -1.14
C GLU A 75 15.85 2.17 -0.08
N ASN A 76 14.67 1.74 0.35
CA ASN A 76 13.84 2.50 1.29
C ASN A 76 13.96 1.98 2.73
N PHE A 77 14.16 0.68 2.93
CA PHE A 77 14.00 0.02 4.22
C PHE A 77 15.13 -0.97 4.53
N GLY A 78 16.17 -1.02 3.70
CA GLY A 78 17.25 -2.00 3.79
C GLY A 78 16.80 -3.43 3.51
N GLN A 79 17.71 -4.38 3.72
CA GLN A 79 17.48 -5.80 3.45
C GLN A 79 16.34 -6.38 4.31
N SER A 80 16.20 -5.94 5.56
CA SER A 80 15.08 -6.32 6.43
C SER A 80 13.73 -5.97 5.79
N GLY A 81 13.62 -4.78 5.18
CA GLY A 81 12.41 -4.35 4.49
C GLY A 81 12.04 -5.25 3.30
N ASN A 82 13.03 -5.75 2.55
CA ASN A 82 12.79 -6.75 1.50
C ASN A 82 12.18 -8.03 2.06
N ILE A 83 12.70 -8.53 3.19
CA ILE A 83 12.19 -9.75 3.82
C ILE A 83 10.71 -9.57 4.21
N PHE A 84 10.37 -8.44 4.82
CA PHE A 84 8.99 -8.14 5.19
C PHE A 84 8.08 -7.97 3.97
N LEU A 85 8.52 -7.27 2.93
CA LEU A 85 7.72 -7.09 1.71
C LEU A 85 7.51 -8.43 0.98
N MET A 86 8.53 -9.28 0.93
CA MET A 86 8.44 -10.62 0.36
C MET A 86 7.39 -11.46 1.09
N ARG A 87 7.48 -11.55 2.42
CA ARG A 87 6.52 -12.29 3.25
C ARG A 87 5.10 -11.73 3.12
N TYR A 88 4.98 -10.40 3.08
CA TYR A 88 3.70 -9.73 2.81
C TYR A 88 3.13 -10.13 1.44
N TYR A 89 3.96 -10.18 0.40
CA TYR A 89 3.53 -10.60 -0.93
C TYR A 89 3.13 -12.06 -1.02
N LEU A 90 3.79 -12.96 -0.28
CA LEU A 90 3.38 -14.36 -0.17
C LEU A 90 1.99 -14.47 0.50
N ILE A 91 1.79 -13.80 1.64
CA ILE A 91 0.51 -13.80 2.36
C ILE A 91 -0.64 -13.24 1.50
N THR A 92 -0.36 -12.20 0.71
CA THR A 92 -1.38 -11.52 -0.12
C THR A 92 -1.49 -12.09 -1.54
N ASN A 93 -0.73 -13.12 -1.89
CA ASN A 93 -0.59 -13.56 -3.28
C ASN A 93 -1.89 -14.11 -3.86
N ARG A 94 -2.62 -14.95 -3.12
CA ARG A 94 -3.94 -15.47 -3.54
C ARG A 94 -4.88 -14.33 -3.93
N MET A 95 -5.01 -13.35 -3.04
CA MET A 95 -5.83 -12.16 -3.25
C MET A 95 -5.31 -11.31 -4.42
N ALA A 96 -4.00 -11.20 -4.64
CA ALA A 96 -3.46 -10.52 -5.80
C ALA A 96 -3.86 -11.23 -7.11
N TYR A 97 -3.66 -12.56 -7.15
CA TYR A 97 -3.95 -13.41 -8.30
C TYR A 97 -5.42 -13.40 -8.70
N GLU A 98 -6.33 -13.39 -7.71
CA GLU A 98 -7.78 -13.27 -7.97
C GLU A 98 -8.17 -11.89 -8.52
N ASN A 99 -7.34 -10.86 -8.32
CA ASN A 99 -7.65 -9.49 -8.73
C ASN A 99 -6.97 -9.06 -10.04
N ILE A 100 -5.87 -9.69 -10.48
CA ILE A 100 -5.15 -9.25 -11.71
C ILE A 100 -5.99 -9.33 -12.99
N THR A 101 -6.95 -10.26 -13.06
CA THR A 101 -7.83 -10.47 -14.22
C THR A 101 -9.14 -9.69 -14.14
N LYS A 102 -9.44 -9.04 -13.01
CA LYS A 102 -10.65 -8.22 -12.86
C LYS A 102 -10.60 -6.98 -13.73
N THR A 103 -11.76 -6.42 -14.04
CA THR A 103 -11.86 -5.11 -14.71
C THR A 103 -11.24 -4.01 -13.84
N TYR A 104 -10.83 -2.90 -14.46
CA TYR A 104 -10.23 -1.79 -13.72
C TYR A 104 -11.15 -1.22 -12.63
N ALA A 105 -12.45 -1.11 -12.91
CA ALA A 105 -13.45 -0.66 -11.94
C ALA A 105 -13.54 -1.59 -10.71
N GLN A 106 -13.56 -2.91 -10.94
CA GLN A 106 -13.56 -3.90 -9.85
C GLN A 106 -12.25 -3.87 -9.05
N LYS A 107 -11.11 -3.62 -9.70
CA LYS A 107 -9.82 -3.43 -9.01
C LYS A 107 -9.85 -2.19 -8.12
N LEU A 108 -10.42 -1.07 -8.59
CA LEU A 108 -10.58 0.15 -7.79
C LEU A 108 -11.50 -0.06 -6.58
N GLU A 109 -12.62 -0.77 -6.77
CA GLU A 109 -13.53 -1.11 -5.67
C GLU A 109 -12.83 -1.98 -4.62
N HIS A 110 -12.11 -3.01 -5.06
CA HIS A 110 -11.29 -3.86 -4.20
C HIS A 110 -10.23 -3.06 -3.44
N ALA A 111 -9.48 -2.20 -4.16
CA ALA A 111 -8.43 -1.36 -3.59
C ALA A 111 -8.97 -0.36 -2.57
N LEU A 112 -10.17 0.20 -2.80
CA LEU A 112 -10.83 1.08 -1.83
C LEU A 112 -11.22 0.30 -0.56
N GLN A 113 -11.86 -0.86 -0.71
CA GLN A 113 -12.30 -1.68 0.41
C GLN A 113 -11.12 -2.13 1.27
N ILE A 114 -10.06 -2.68 0.66
CA ILE A 114 -8.91 -3.18 1.42
C ILE A 114 -8.17 -2.04 2.12
N LEU A 115 -8.08 -0.85 1.52
CA LEU A 115 -7.46 0.30 2.19
C LEU A 115 -8.28 0.75 3.40
N ILE A 116 -9.62 0.80 3.30
CA ILE A 116 -10.50 1.12 4.44
C ILE A 116 -10.33 0.10 5.56
N GLU A 117 -10.50 -1.19 5.28
CA GLU A 117 -10.40 -2.23 6.31
C GLU A 117 -8.99 -2.32 6.90
N SER A 118 -7.95 -2.14 6.05
CA SER A 118 -6.56 -2.13 6.52
C SER A 118 -6.29 -0.96 7.44
N ALA A 119 -6.89 0.21 7.25
CA ALA A 119 -6.66 1.34 8.14
C ALA A 119 -7.24 1.11 9.53
N GLU A 120 -8.41 0.46 9.61
CA GLU A 120 -8.99 0.08 10.89
C GLU A 120 -8.16 -1.00 11.59
N TRP A 121 -7.83 -2.08 10.91
CA TRP A 121 -6.96 -3.13 11.46
C TRP A 121 -5.60 -2.59 11.89
N ASN A 122 -4.96 -1.81 11.02
CA ASN A 122 -3.57 -1.42 11.19
C ASN A 122 -3.39 -0.33 12.25
N TYR A 123 -4.38 0.53 12.48
CA TYR A 123 -4.27 1.61 13.47
C TYR A 123 -5.21 1.43 14.67
N GLY A 124 -5.89 0.28 14.75
CA GLY A 124 -6.86 -0.07 15.78
C GLY A 124 -8.23 0.58 15.61
N SER A 125 -8.34 1.63 14.78
CA SER A 125 -9.60 2.28 14.46
C SER A 125 -9.48 3.08 13.15
N ILE A 126 -10.59 3.28 12.46
CA ILE A 126 -10.61 4.08 11.23
C ILE A 126 -10.30 5.56 11.50
N GLU A 127 -10.72 6.09 12.66
CA GLU A 127 -10.46 7.45 13.14
C GLU A 127 -8.97 7.73 13.35
N ARG A 128 -8.18 6.70 13.65
CA ARG A 128 -6.71 6.83 13.69
C ARG A 128 -6.09 6.58 12.31
N GLY A 129 -6.53 5.54 11.63
CA GLY A 129 -5.93 5.11 10.36
C GLY A 129 -6.11 6.11 9.22
N TYR A 130 -7.22 6.84 9.16
CA TYR A 130 -7.48 7.76 8.06
C TYR A 130 -6.49 8.93 7.98
N LEU A 131 -5.81 9.28 9.08
CA LEU A 131 -4.77 10.31 9.09
C LEU A 131 -3.60 9.97 8.16
N SER A 132 -3.31 8.69 7.95
CA SER A 132 -2.28 8.25 7.00
C SER A 132 -2.68 8.55 5.55
N PHE A 133 -3.97 8.42 5.21
CA PHE A 133 -4.51 8.82 3.91
C PHE A 133 -4.53 10.34 3.76
N ALA A 134 -4.93 11.06 4.81
CA ALA A 134 -4.90 12.52 4.85
C ALA A 134 -3.48 13.07 4.60
N SER A 135 -2.47 12.48 5.25
CA SER A 135 -1.06 12.80 5.05
C SER A 135 -0.63 12.53 3.60
N HIS A 136 -0.96 11.34 3.07
CA HIS A 136 -0.59 10.94 1.73
C HIS A 136 -1.11 11.92 0.66
N ILE A 137 -2.39 12.28 0.73
CA ILE A 137 -2.99 13.18 -0.25
C ILE A 137 -2.54 14.63 -0.08
N ASN A 138 -2.39 15.12 1.16
CA ASN A 138 -1.89 16.47 1.38
C ASN A 138 -0.46 16.63 0.88
N GLY A 139 0.38 15.59 0.99
CA GLY A 139 1.74 15.57 0.45
C GLY A 139 1.79 15.45 -1.07
N PHE A 140 0.75 14.92 -1.71
CA PHE A 140 0.60 14.96 -3.16
C PHE A 140 0.21 16.37 -3.65
N PHE A 141 -0.74 17.04 -2.98
CA PHE A 141 -1.18 18.37 -3.37
C PHE A 141 -0.04 19.39 -3.37
N THR A 142 0.93 19.28 -2.45
CA THR A 142 2.08 20.19 -2.41
C THR A 142 3.00 20.11 -3.63
N ARG A 143 2.86 19.09 -4.49
CA ARG A 143 3.64 18.97 -5.74
C ARG A 143 3.12 19.88 -6.85
N TRP A 144 1.92 20.44 -6.68
CA TRP A 144 1.28 21.26 -7.70
C TRP A 144 1.47 22.75 -7.40
N LYS A 145 1.52 23.57 -8.46
CA LYS A 145 1.58 25.02 -8.33
C LYS A 145 0.28 25.56 -7.72
N ASP A 146 -0.85 25.17 -8.31
CA ASP A 146 -2.19 25.48 -7.80
C ASP A 146 -2.77 24.27 -7.05
N MET A 147 -2.63 24.27 -5.73
CA MET A 147 -3.15 23.20 -4.89
C MET A 147 -4.69 23.21 -4.81
N ASN A 148 -5.31 24.38 -4.94
CA ASN A 148 -6.76 24.53 -4.79
C ASN A 148 -7.48 23.97 -6.01
N GLN A 149 -6.95 24.22 -7.21
CA GLN A 149 -7.47 23.63 -8.43
C GLN A 149 -7.47 22.10 -8.36
N ILE A 150 -6.35 21.48 -7.97
CA ILE A 150 -6.25 20.02 -7.88
C ILE A 150 -7.17 19.46 -6.78
N ARG A 151 -7.30 20.16 -5.64
CA ARG A 151 -8.26 19.80 -4.59
C ARG A 151 -9.71 19.83 -5.11
N GLY A 152 -10.07 20.84 -5.90
CA GLY A 152 -11.40 20.95 -6.51
C GLY A 152 -11.75 19.73 -7.38
N ILE A 153 -10.81 19.28 -8.21
CA ILE A 153 -11.00 18.06 -9.03
C ILE A 153 -11.26 16.83 -8.16
N PHE A 154 -10.52 16.68 -7.07
CA PHE A 154 -10.68 15.56 -6.15
C PHE A 154 -12.02 15.64 -5.38
N GLU A 155 -12.47 16.84 -5.03
CA GLU A 155 -13.77 17.06 -4.38
C GLU A 155 -14.96 16.75 -5.30
N GLU A 156 -14.85 17.10 -6.58
CA GLU A 156 -15.84 16.69 -7.59
C GLU A 156 -15.94 15.16 -7.68
N LYS A 157 -14.80 14.46 -7.71
CA LYS A 157 -14.77 13.00 -7.70
C LYS A 157 -15.33 12.42 -6.41
N TYR A 158 -14.99 13.00 -5.26
CA TYR A 158 -15.56 12.58 -3.98
C TYR A 158 -17.08 12.71 -3.96
N SER A 159 -17.63 13.81 -4.45
CA SER A 159 -19.08 14.02 -4.53
C SER A 159 -19.79 12.91 -5.32
N LEU A 160 -19.18 12.42 -6.40
CA LEU A 160 -19.69 11.31 -7.20
C LEU A 160 -19.60 9.96 -6.48
N TYR A 161 -18.50 9.69 -5.78
CA TYR A 161 -18.23 8.40 -5.15
C TYR A 161 -18.66 8.29 -3.68
N LYS A 162 -19.10 9.39 -3.06
CA LYS A 162 -19.53 9.48 -1.66
C LYS A 162 -20.51 8.35 -1.24
N PRO A 163 -21.54 7.99 -2.03
CA PRO A 163 -22.42 6.88 -1.66
C PRO A 163 -21.69 5.53 -1.52
N ILE A 164 -20.74 5.25 -2.42
CA ILE A 164 -19.95 4.00 -2.40
C ILE A 164 -19.04 3.99 -1.18
N VAL A 165 -18.32 5.10 -0.95
CA VAL A 165 -17.42 5.25 0.21
C VAL A 165 -18.20 5.09 1.52
N ASN A 166 -19.35 5.75 1.65
CA ASN A 166 -20.16 5.68 2.86
C ASN A 166 -20.65 4.27 3.15
N ARG A 167 -21.09 3.55 2.13
CA ARG A 167 -21.51 2.14 2.25
C ARG A 167 -20.34 1.25 2.69
N MET A 168 -19.14 1.42 2.11
CA MET A 168 -17.95 0.65 2.51
C MET A 168 -17.51 0.95 3.93
N LEU A 169 -17.61 2.22 4.35
CA LEU A 169 -17.37 2.61 5.73
C LEU A 169 -18.40 1.99 6.69
N ASP A 170 -19.67 1.81 6.30
CA ASP A 170 -20.67 1.18 7.19
C ASP A 170 -20.40 -0.30 7.45
N VAL A 171 -19.89 -1.04 6.46
CA VAL A 171 -19.64 -2.50 6.55
C VAL A 171 -18.19 -2.85 6.86
N ARG A 172 -17.37 -1.87 7.26
CA ARG A 172 -15.92 -2.03 7.48
C ARG A 172 -15.57 -3.02 8.60
N SER A 173 -16.42 -3.14 9.61
CA SER A 173 -16.19 -3.96 10.80
C SER A 173 -16.76 -5.38 10.60
N GLY A 174 -15.87 -6.38 10.60
CA GLY A 174 -16.20 -7.80 10.37
C GLY A 174 -15.84 -8.34 8.98
N GLY A 175 -15.06 -7.57 8.21
CA GLY A 175 -14.96 -7.64 6.75
C GLY A 175 -14.33 -8.88 6.11
N ASN A 176 -14.37 -8.84 4.77
CA ASN A 176 -13.94 -9.90 3.85
C ASN A 176 -12.47 -10.32 4.04
N TYR A 177 -11.67 -9.50 4.71
CA TYR A 177 -10.23 -9.70 4.90
C TYR A 177 -9.84 -10.07 6.33
N LYS A 178 -10.79 -10.43 7.21
CA LYS A 178 -10.49 -10.79 8.62
C LYS A 178 -9.36 -11.81 8.75
N ASN A 179 -9.42 -12.91 7.99
CA ASN A 179 -8.40 -13.96 8.04
C ASN A 179 -7.03 -13.46 7.55
N LEU A 180 -7.02 -12.64 6.48
CA LEU A 180 -5.80 -12.01 5.99
C LEU A 180 -5.14 -11.15 7.08
N PHE A 181 -5.93 -10.31 7.76
CA PHE A 181 -5.42 -9.43 8.81
C PHE A 181 -4.93 -10.18 10.05
N LEU A 182 -5.55 -11.32 10.40
CA LEU A 182 -5.04 -12.21 11.44
C LEU A 182 -3.63 -12.72 11.09
N THR A 183 -3.42 -13.16 9.85
CA THR A 183 -2.09 -13.60 9.38
C THR A 183 -1.09 -12.45 9.35
N LEU A 184 -1.50 -11.26 8.88
CA LEU A 184 -0.63 -10.09 8.82
C LEU A 184 -0.27 -9.53 10.20
N ASN A 185 -1.07 -9.79 11.24
CA ASN A 185 -0.80 -9.29 12.59
C ASN A 185 0.54 -9.79 13.13
N SER A 186 0.83 -11.09 13.01
CA SER A 186 2.11 -11.66 13.41
C SER A 186 3.28 -11.02 12.65
N LEU A 187 3.14 -10.81 11.33
CA LEU A 187 4.19 -10.17 10.53
C LEU A 187 4.42 -8.71 10.96
N LYS A 188 3.36 -7.99 11.35
CA LYS A 188 3.45 -6.60 11.82
C LYS A 188 4.13 -6.52 13.19
N GLU A 189 3.81 -7.42 14.12
CA GLU A 189 4.47 -7.52 15.43
C GLU A 189 5.96 -7.80 15.28
N GLU A 190 6.34 -8.66 14.34
CA GLU A 190 7.75 -8.89 13.99
C GLU A 190 8.41 -7.61 13.44
N ALA A 191 7.75 -6.88 12.54
CA ALA A 191 8.28 -5.62 12.01
C ALA A 191 8.46 -4.56 13.11
N GLU A 192 7.53 -4.48 14.07
CA GLU A 192 7.66 -3.60 15.24
C GLU A 192 8.90 -3.95 16.07
N ASN A 193 9.17 -5.23 16.28
CA ASN A 193 10.37 -5.69 16.98
C ASN A 193 11.66 -5.32 16.23
N GLU A 194 11.66 -5.38 14.89
CA GLU A 194 12.82 -4.99 14.08
C GLU A 194 13.03 -3.46 14.06
N PHE A 195 11.97 -2.65 14.11
CA PHE A 195 12.09 -1.21 14.38
C PHE A 195 12.72 -0.95 15.75
N ARG A 196 12.29 -1.68 16.79
CA ARG A 196 12.84 -1.55 18.15
C ARG A 196 14.33 -1.88 18.21
N LYS A 197 14.79 -2.84 17.41
CA LYS A 197 16.21 -3.24 17.30
C LYS A 197 17.03 -2.30 16.41
N GLY A 198 16.38 -1.45 15.60
CA GLY A 198 17.04 -0.59 14.61
C GLY A 198 17.52 -1.33 13.35
N THR A 199 17.13 -2.58 13.16
CA THR A 199 17.42 -3.39 11.95
C THR A 199 16.48 -3.06 10.80
N LEU A 200 15.32 -2.49 11.11
CA LEU A 200 14.39 -1.88 10.17
C LEU A 200 14.30 -0.39 10.49
N VAL A 201 14.51 0.46 9.48
CA VAL A 201 14.47 1.92 9.65
C VAL A 201 13.77 2.55 8.45
N PHE A 202 13.10 3.69 8.68
CA PHE A 202 12.73 4.57 7.59
C PHE A 202 13.97 5.38 7.19
N PRO A 203 14.17 5.66 5.89
CA PRO A 203 15.33 6.42 5.46
C PRO A 203 15.24 7.83 6.06
N ASN A 204 16.38 8.36 6.52
CA ASN A 204 16.43 9.68 7.13
C ASN A 204 15.98 10.73 6.12
N SER A 205 15.08 11.63 6.55
CA SER A 205 14.53 12.73 5.73
C SER A 205 15.57 13.71 5.20
N LYS A 206 16.82 13.65 5.69
CA LYS A 206 17.93 14.49 5.23
C LYS A 206 18.36 14.19 3.79
N ASP A 207 18.10 12.98 3.29
CA ASP A 207 18.46 12.56 1.93
C ASP A 207 17.28 12.58 0.94
N SER A 208 16.07 12.91 1.41
CA SER A 208 14.83 12.83 0.62
C SER A 208 14.32 14.22 0.19
N GLY A 209 14.93 14.81 -0.84
CA GLY A 209 14.43 16.02 -1.51
C GLY A 209 14.30 17.26 -0.61
N ASN A 210 13.68 18.33 -1.13
CA ASN A 210 13.48 19.57 -0.37
C ASN A 210 12.29 19.40 0.61
N PRO A 211 12.52 19.22 1.93
CA PRO A 211 11.44 18.98 2.89
C PRO A 211 10.47 20.16 2.99
N ASP A 212 10.89 21.36 2.55
CA ASP A 212 10.07 22.56 2.58
C ASP A 212 8.84 22.49 1.69
N ILE A 213 8.84 21.63 0.67
CA ILE A 213 7.68 21.49 -0.20
C ILE A 213 6.46 20.96 0.56
N PHE A 214 6.65 20.09 1.57
CA PHE A 214 5.54 19.53 2.35
C PHE A 214 4.85 20.59 3.23
N TYR A 215 5.63 21.53 3.77
CA TYR A 215 5.12 22.62 4.62
C TYR A 215 4.31 23.67 3.86
N ARG A 216 4.16 23.53 2.53
CA ARG A 216 3.15 24.26 1.77
C ARG A 216 1.72 23.85 2.17
N SER A 217 1.52 22.65 2.71
CA SER A 217 0.22 22.20 3.19
C SER A 217 0.02 22.50 4.68
N LYS A 218 -1.15 23.03 5.05
CA LYS A 218 -1.54 23.26 6.45
C LYS A 218 -1.47 21.98 7.30
N PHE A 219 -1.69 20.82 6.68
CA PHE A 219 -1.61 19.51 7.33
C PHE A 219 -0.20 19.20 7.84
N HIS A 220 0.80 19.27 6.95
CA HIS A 220 2.18 18.97 7.34
C HIS A 220 2.79 20.08 8.21
N SER A 221 2.34 21.34 8.06
CA SER A 221 2.71 22.41 8.99
C SER A 221 2.18 22.14 10.40
N ALA A 222 0.92 21.71 10.54
CA ALA A 222 0.36 21.33 11.84
C ALA A 222 1.10 20.15 12.49
N ILE A 223 1.56 19.18 11.68
CA ILE A 223 2.44 18.10 12.15
C ILE A 223 3.74 18.67 12.72
N LYS A 224 4.41 19.56 11.98
CA LYS A 224 5.68 20.16 12.40
C LYS A 224 5.53 20.97 13.68
N GLU A 225 4.43 21.71 13.80
CA GLU A 225 4.11 22.58 14.94
C GLU A 225 3.76 21.78 16.20
N ASN A 226 3.17 20.58 16.06
CA ASN A 226 2.95 19.66 17.18
C ASN A 226 4.15 18.70 17.34
N THR A 227 5.12 19.11 18.16
CA THR A 227 6.34 18.33 18.42
C THR A 227 6.09 16.96 19.03
N GLU A 228 5.06 16.79 19.87
CA GLU A 228 4.69 15.50 20.44
C GLU A 228 4.19 14.54 19.34
N PHE A 229 3.31 15.01 18.46
CA PHE A 229 2.81 14.22 17.35
C PHE A 229 3.92 13.89 16.34
N ALA A 230 4.77 14.87 16.02
CA ALA A 230 5.94 14.64 15.18
C ALA A 230 6.89 13.60 15.81
N ASN A 231 7.15 13.68 17.11
CA ASN A 231 7.99 12.71 17.80
C ASN A 231 7.34 11.31 17.80
N TYR A 232 6.04 11.22 18.11
CA TYR A 232 5.28 9.97 18.06
C TYR A 232 5.42 9.30 16.68
N MET A 233 5.20 10.03 15.60
CA MET A 233 5.26 9.48 14.24
C MET A 233 6.65 8.98 13.81
N ASN A 234 7.72 9.44 14.46
CA ASN A 234 9.09 9.09 14.11
C ASN A 234 9.73 8.08 15.08
N THR A 235 9.17 7.90 16.27
CA THR A 235 9.79 7.08 17.34
C THR A 235 8.91 5.96 17.86
N ASN A 236 7.58 6.04 17.69
CA ASN A 236 6.69 4.99 18.13
C ASN A 236 6.77 3.79 17.17
N ASN A 237 7.37 2.69 17.63
CA ASN A 237 7.60 1.50 16.79
C ASN A 237 6.30 0.91 16.21
N ASN A 238 5.20 0.92 16.98
CA ASN A 238 3.92 0.42 16.50
C ASN A 238 3.38 1.28 15.35
N PHE A 239 3.51 2.61 15.46
CA PHE A 239 3.18 3.52 14.38
C PHE A 239 4.09 3.32 13.15
N LEU A 240 5.39 3.13 13.34
CA LEU A 240 6.34 2.87 12.25
C LEU A 240 6.00 1.56 11.51
N ALA A 241 5.72 0.48 12.25
CA ALA A 241 5.23 -0.77 11.67
C ALA A 241 3.91 -0.57 10.92
N SER A 242 2.98 0.21 11.48
CA SER A 242 1.73 0.52 10.81
C SER A 242 1.95 1.29 9.52
N ARG A 243 2.82 2.31 9.53
CA ARG A 243 3.20 3.07 8.33
C ARG A 243 3.81 2.18 7.25
N LEU A 244 4.65 1.21 7.63
CA LEU A 244 5.23 0.25 6.69
C LEU A 244 4.14 -0.58 6.00
N PHE A 245 3.18 -1.12 6.76
CA PHE A 245 2.11 -1.94 6.19
C PHE A 245 1.16 -1.12 5.31
N THR A 246 0.90 0.14 5.66
CA THR A 246 0.16 1.07 4.78
C THR A 246 0.89 1.25 3.44
N ILE A 247 2.22 1.33 3.44
CA ILE A 247 3.03 1.36 2.20
C ILE A 247 2.90 0.03 1.44
N PHE A 248 2.93 -1.10 2.14
CA PHE A 248 2.76 -2.41 1.51
C PHE A 248 1.38 -2.58 0.84
N PHE A 249 0.30 -2.05 1.43
CA PHE A 249 -1.01 -2.02 0.76
C PHE A 249 -1.01 -1.14 -0.52
N TYR A 250 -0.27 -0.02 -0.53
CA TYR A 250 -0.10 0.75 -1.77
C TYR A 250 0.71 0.00 -2.83
N LEU A 251 1.71 -0.79 -2.42
CA LEU A 251 2.49 -1.64 -3.32
C LEU A 251 1.65 -2.81 -3.84
N TYR A 252 0.81 -3.42 -3.00
CA TYR A 252 -0.18 -4.40 -3.41
C TYR A 252 -1.14 -3.83 -4.46
N ASN A 253 -1.68 -2.63 -4.24
CA ASN A 253 -2.56 -1.97 -5.20
C ASN A 253 -1.85 -1.76 -6.55
N LYS A 254 -0.58 -1.33 -6.53
CA LYS A 254 0.24 -1.23 -7.75
C LYS A 254 0.38 -2.60 -8.43
N LYS A 255 0.64 -3.67 -7.67
CA LYS A 255 0.82 -5.03 -8.17
C LYS A 255 -0.40 -5.53 -8.95
N ILE A 256 -1.62 -5.26 -8.47
CA ILE A 256 -2.86 -5.63 -9.18
C ILE A 256 -3.23 -4.68 -10.33
N GLY A 257 -2.47 -3.60 -10.53
CA GLY A 257 -2.62 -2.69 -11.67
C GLY A 257 -3.30 -1.37 -11.37
N ILE A 258 -3.44 -0.99 -10.09
CA ILE A 258 -3.94 0.35 -9.75
C ILE A 258 -2.88 1.39 -10.13
N LYS A 259 -3.29 2.36 -10.95
CA LYS A 259 -2.43 3.46 -11.40
C LYS A 259 -2.04 4.35 -10.22
N ASN A 260 -0.86 4.95 -10.30
CA ASN A 260 -0.33 5.82 -9.24
C ASN A 260 -1.27 6.99 -8.89
N LEU A 261 -1.86 7.65 -9.90
CA LEU A 261 -2.80 8.75 -9.68
C LEU A 261 -4.05 8.29 -8.95
N ASP A 262 -4.58 7.12 -9.29
CA ASP A 262 -5.78 6.59 -8.66
C ASP A 262 -5.53 6.19 -7.20
N ARG A 263 -4.30 5.80 -6.81
CA ARG A 263 -3.98 5.61 -5.38
C ARG A 263 -4.15 6.89 -4.56
N TYR A 264 -3.79 8.05 -5.11
CA TYR A 264 -4.02 9.33 -4.46
C TYR A 264 -5.52 9.63 -4.37
N LEU A 265 -6.29 9.34 -5.43
CA LEU A 265 -7.74 9.48 -5.41
C LEU A 265 -8.37 8.59 -4.32
N LEU A 266 -7.99 7.31 -4.26
CA LEU A 266 -8.47 6.39 -3.23
C LEU A 266 -8.17 6.91 -1.82
N ALA A 267 -6.94 7.38 -1.57
CA ALA A 267 -6.59 7.99 -0.28
C ALA A 267 -7.47 9.22 0.03
N TYR A 268 -7.73 10.08 -0.95
CA TYR A 268 -8.64 11.22 -0.77
C TYR A 268 -10.06 10.81 -0.45
N LEU A 269 -10.60 9.82 -1.17
CA LEU A 269 -11.96 9.31 -0.96
C LEU A 269 -12.13 8.79 0.46
N ILE A 270 -11.15 8.05 0.99
CA ILE A 270 -11.17 7.54 2.36
C ILE A 270 -11.06 8.70 3.36
N TYR A 271 -10.03 9.54 3.19
CA TYR A 271 -9.79 10.70 4.06
C TYR A 271 -11.04 11.58 4.20
N ARG A 272 -11.59 12.02 3.06
CA ARG A 272 -12.74 12.92 3.01
C ARG A 272 -14.02 12.21 3.46
N GLY A 273 -14.18 10.93 3.10
CA GLY A 273 -15.32 10.11 3.51
C GLY A 273 -15.39 9.92 5.03
N VAL A 274 -14.25 9.67 5.67
CA VAL A 274 -14.17 9.53 7.14
C VAL A 274 -14.48 10.85 7.84
N GLU A 275 -13.89 11.97 7.40
CA GLU A 275 -14.20 13.29 7.97
C GLU A 275 -15.70 13.64 7.82
N ASP A 276 -16.27 13.44 6.64
CA ASP A 276 -17.67 13.74 6.36
C ASP A 276 -18.64 12.84 7.16
N LYS A 277 -18.36 11.52 7.21
CA LYS A 277 -19.25 10.55 7.85
C LYS A 277 -19.18 10.58 9.37
N LEU A 278 -17.99 10.81 9.94
CA LEU A 278 -17.76 10.78 11.39
C LEU A 278 -17.67 12.18 12.02
N GLY A 279 -17.80 13.24 11.23
CA GLY A 279 -17.69 14.62 11.72
C GLY A 279 -16.30 14.97 12.24
N LEU A 280 -15.26 14.31 11.72
CA LEU A 280 -13.87 14.50 12.16
C LEU A 280 -13.17 15.60 11.37
N ASN A 281 -12.15 16.20 11.97
CA ASN A 281 -11.24 17.14 11.33
C ASN A 281 -9.79 16.73 11.60
N SER A 282 -9.11 16.28 10.57
CA SER A 282 -7.73 15.79 10.66
C SER A 282 -6.74 16.83 11.18
N LEU A 283 -6.93 18.12 10.86
CA LEU A 283 -6.08 19.20 11.39
C LEU A 283 -6.28 19.41 12.88
N GLU A 284 -7.52 19.31 13.36
CA GLU A 284 -7.84 19.45 14.77
C GLU A 284 -7.27 18.28 15.57
N ILE A 285 -7.44 17.05 15.07
CA ILE A 285 -6.86 15.85 15.69
C ILE A 285 -5.34 16.00 15.84
N ILE A 286 -4.64 16.44 14.78
CA ILE A 286 -3.19 16.65 14.85
C ILE A 286 -2.84 17.72 15.88
N LYS A 287 -3.54 18.86 15.91
CA LYS A 287 -3.24 19.95 16.85
C LYS A 287 -3.50 19.57 18.32
N GLN A 288 -4.55 18.77 18.54
CA GLN A 288 -4.98 18.35 19.87
C GLN A 288 -4.29 17.08 20.36
N PHE A 289 -3.56 16.37 19.50
CA PHE A 289 -2.83 15.15 19.89
C PHE A 289 -1.90 15.43 21.07
N ARG A 290 -2.03 14.61 22.10
CA ARG A 290 -1.15 14.54 23.27
C ARG A 290 -0.87 13.07 23.57
N ILE A 291 0.33 12.77 24.04
CA ILE A 291 0.64 11.44 24.57
C ILE A 291 -0.01 11.35 25.96
N GLU A 292 -0.99 10.45 26.13
CA GLU A 292 -1.51 10.13 27.46
C GLU A 292 -0.36 9.61 28.34
N GLN A 293 -0.13 10.27 29.49
CA GLN A 293 0.92 9.92 30.47
C GLN A 293 0.51 8.72 31.31
#